data_AF-A0A374JNF6-F1
#
_entry.id   AF-A0A374JNF6-F1
#
_cell.length_a   1.000
_cell.length_b   1.000
_cell.length_c   1.000
_cell.angle_alpha   90.00
_cell.angle_beta   90.00
_cell.angle_gamma   90.00
#
_symmetry.space_group_name_H-M   'P 1'
#
loop_
_entity.id
_entity.type
_entity.pdbx_description
1 polymer ?
#
loop_
_entity_poly.entity_id
_entity_poly.type
_entity_poly.pdbx_seq_one_letter_code
_entity_poly.pdbx_strand_id
1 'polypeptide(L)'
;MAETHENTSKRIAITTFDNPFNPITEFNDWNNFDTEKGYYTCNYLGRITHISDGMSQVEYDREVERAIDSIITSDPFNLYKKVEMEDNAA
;
A
#
# COMPACT_ATOMS: atom_id res chain seq x y z
N MET A 1 -18.59 17.83 -24.86
CA MET A 1 -18.84 16.67 -23.98
C MET A 1 -17.99 16.92 -22.76
N ALA A 2 -18.60 17.27 -21.63
CA ALA A 2 -17.85 17.46 -20.40
C ALA A 2 -17.43 16.06 -19.95
N GLU A 3 -16.13 15.80 -19.91
CA GLU A 3 -15.60 14.62 -19.24
C GLU A 3 -15.97 14.77 -17.76
N THR A 4 -16.95 13.98 -17.32
CA THR A 4 -17.26 13.81 -15.92
C THR A 4 -16.04 13.13 -15.31
N HIS A 5 -15.12 13.92 -14.73
CA HIS A 5 -14.07 13.36 -13.89
C HIS A 5 -14.77 12.77 -12.66
N GLU A 6 -15.04 11.47 -12.73
CA GLU A 6 -15.43 10.67 -11.57
C GLU A 6 -14.29 10.85 -10.56
N ASN A 7 -14.61 11.39 -9.38
CA ASN A 7 -13.62 11.78 -8.38
C ASN A 7 -13.22 10.51 -7.61
N THR A 8 -12.56 9.58 -8.29
CA THR A 8 -12.12 8.29 -7.71
C THR A 8 -10.92 8.50 -6.81
N SER A 9 -11.02 8.03 -5.56
CA SER A 9 -9.89 7.99 -4.64
C SER A 9 -9.23 6.61 -4.73
N LYS A 10 -7.97 6.57 -5.16
CA LYS A 10 -7.18 5.33 -5.29
C LYS A 10 -6.42 5.07 -4.00
N ARG A 11 -6.63 3.91 -3.37
CA ARG A 11 -5.85 3.43 -2.22
C ARG A 11 -4.88 2.34 -2.67
N ILE A 12 -3.65 2.43 -2.17
CA ILE A 12 -2.57 1.48 -2.45
C ILE A 12 -2.02 0.90 -1.17
N ALA A 13 -1.78 -0.41 -1.17
CA ALA A 13 -1.14 -1.11 -0.07
C ALA A 13 -0.21 -2.22 -0.58
N ILE A 14 0.64 -2.71 0.32
CA ILE A 14 1.53 -3.85 0.10
C ILE A 14 1.14 -4.97 1.05
N THR A 15 1.27 -6.20 0.60
CA THR A 15 1.05 -7.41 1.41
C THR A 15 1.96 -8.52 0.90
N THR A 16 1.97 -9.68 1.56
CA THR A 16 2.64 -10.88 1.08
C THR A 16 1.67 -11.82 0.35
N PHE A 17 2.19 -12.71 -0.49
CA PHE A 17 1.33 -13.64 -1.24
C PHE A 17 0.54 -14.61 -0.35
N ASP A 18 1.11 -15.00 0.79
CA ASP A 18 0.53 -15.95 1.75
C ASP A 18 -0.43 -15.31 2.76
N ASN A 19 -0.49 -13.99 2.86
CA ASN A 19 -1.42 -13.30 3.74
C ASN A 19 -2.85 -13.35 3.14
N PRO A 20 -3.81 -13.99 3.83
CA PRO A 20 -5.16 -14.21 3.31
C PRO A 20 -6.06 -12.98 3.43
N PHE A 21 -5.65 -11.96 4.18
CA PHE A 21 -6.46 -10.78 4.48
C PHE A 21 -6.11 -9.61 3.55
N ASN A 22 -7.11 -8.77 3.29
CA ASN A 22 -6.90 -7.55 2.52
C ASN A 22 -6.23 -6.45 3.39
N PRO A 23 -5.06 -5.92 3.01
CA PRO A 23 -4.34 -4.91 3.81
C PRO A 23 -5.08 -3.57 3.96
N ILE A 24 -6.09 -3.30 3.12
CA ILE A 24 -6.86 -2.05 3.11
C ILE A 24 -8.15 -2.20 3.92
N THR A 25 -8.93 -3.27 3.70
CA THR A 25 -10.25 -3.44 4.33
C THR A 25 -10.23 -4.30 5.60
N GLU A 26 -9.20 -5.12 5.79
CA GLU A 26 -9.05 -6.08 6.89
C GLU A 26 -7.71 -5.88 7.64
N PHE A 27 -7.30 -4.61 7.82
CA PHE A 27 -5.96 -4.25 8.29
C PHE A 27 -5.53 -4.94 9.60
N ASN A 28 -6.44 -5.10 10.56
CA ASN A 28 -6.09 -5.72 11.84
C ASN A 28 -5.69 -7.20 11.68
N ASP A 29 -6.49 -7.98 10.96
CA ASP A 29 -6.20 -9.39 10.71
C ASP A 29 -4.98 -9.56 9.80
N TRP A 30 -4.87 -8.69 8.78
CA TRP A 30 -3.68 -8.59 7.93
C TRP A 30 -2.40 -8.35 8.73
N ASN A 31 -2.40 -7.36 9.63
CA ASN A 31 -1.23 -6.97 10.43
C ASN A 31 -0.89 -8.03 11.49
N ASN A 32 -1.90 -8.68 12.08
CA ASN A 32 -1.67 -9.79 13.00
C ASN A 32 -0.96 -10.96 12.30
N PHE A 33 -1.45 -11.37 11.12
CA PHE A 33 -0.78 -12.41 10.34
C PHE A 33 0.66 -12.00 9.96
N ASP A 34 0.84 -10.78 9.46
CA ASP A 34 2.14 -10.25 9.03
C ASP A 34 3.18 -10.24 10.17
N THR A 35 2.76 -9.84 11.37
CA THR A 35 3.62 -9.80 12.56
C THR A 35 3.88 -11.19 13.14
N GLU A 36 2.90 -12.10 13.14
CA GLU A 36 3.09 -13.50 13.56
C GLU A 36 4.06 -14.26 12.65
N LYS A 37 4.03 -13.96 11.34
CA LYS A 37 5.01 -14.48 10.37
C LYS A 37 6.39 -13.85 10.49
N GLY A 38 6.49 -12.72 11.18
CA GLY A 38 7.72 -11.95 11.33
C GLY A 38 8.12 -11.15 10.09
N TYR A 39 7.17 -10.88 9.18
CA TYR A 39 7.44 -10.08 7.97
C TYR A 39 7.61 -8.59 8.29
N TYR A 40 6.79 -8.07 9.20
CA TYR A 40 6.81 -6.66 9.61
C TYR A 40 6.77 -5.69 8.43
N THR A 41 5.87 -5.95 7.48
CA THR A 41 5.78 -5.27 6.19
C THR A 41 5.61 -3.75 6.35
N CYS A 42 4.79 -3.28 7.30
CA CYS A 42 4.66 -1.84 7.59
C CYS A 42 5.98 -1.19 8.04
N ASN A 43 6.75 -1.88 8.90
CA ASN A 43 8.05 -1.37 9.35
C ASN A 43 9.06 -1.34 8.21
N TYR A 44 9.01 -2.33 7.31
CA TYR A 44 9.84 -2.33 6.13
C TYR A 44 9.48 -1.18 5.20
N LEU A 45 8.19 -1.01 4.87
CA LEU A 45 7.70 0.09 4.05
C LEU A 45 8.11 1.46 4.62
N GLY A 46 7.93 1.66 5.93
CA GLY A 46 8.33 2.91 6.61
C GLY A 46 9.82 3.24 6.55
N ARG A 47 10.70 2.26 6.28
CA ARG A 47 12.13 2.51 6.06
C ARG A 47 12.46 2.92 4.63
N ILE A 48 11.58 2.61 3.68
CA ILE A 48 11.78 2.88 2.25
C ILE A 48 11.12 4.20 1.84
N THR A 49 10.09 4.64 2.56
CA THR A 49 9.43 5.92 2.32
C THR A 49 10.30 7.10 2.76
N HIS A 50 10.17 8.21 2.04
CA HIS A 50 10.80 9.49 2.33
C HIS A 50 9.75 10.54 2.69
N ILE A 51 8.99 10.28 3.75
CA ILE A 51 7.89 11.15 4.19
C ILE A 51 8.45 12.32 5.03
N SER A 52 7.86 13.51 4.87
CA SER A 52 8.13 14.68 5.71
C SER A 52 6.83 15.37 6.12
N ASP A 53 6.86 16.08 7.25
CA ASP A 53 5.68 16.71 7.87
C ASP A 53 5.00 17.78 6.99
N GLY A 54 5.68 18.27 5.94
CA GLY A 54 5.14 19.28 5.03
C GLY A 54 4.44 18.73 3.78
N MET A 55 4.38 17.40 3.62
CA MET A 55 3.77 16.79 2.43
C MET A 55 2.26 16.94 2.42
N SER A 56 1.69 17.21 1.25
CA SER A 56 0.26 17.05 0.99
C SER A 56 -0.13 15.56 0.98
N GLN A 57 -1.43 15.26 1.13
CA GLN A 57 -1.92 13.87 1.06
C GLN A 57 -1.55 13.18 -0.26
N VAL A 58 -1.65 13.90 -1.38
CA VAL A 58 -1.31 13.37 -2.72
C VAL A 58 0.18 13.05 -2.85
N GLU A 59 1.05 13.88 -2.26
CA GLU A 59 2.50 13.62 -2.24
C GLU A 59 2.83 12.43 -1.34
N TYR A 60 2.19 12.34 -0.17
CA TYR A 60 2.31 11.20 0.73
C TYR A 60 1.90 9.90 0.05
N ASP A 61 0.73 9.86 -0.59
CA ASP A 61 0.21 8.66 -1.26
C ASP A 61 1.12 8.24 -2.43
N ARG A 62 1.61 9.21 -3.21
CA ARG A 62 2.57 8.94 -4.30
C ARG A 62 3.90 8.37 -3.77
N GLU A 63 4.39 8.89 -2.64
CA GLU A 63 5.63 8.40 -2.04
C GLU A 63 5.47 6.99 -1.47
N VAL A 64 4.33 6.69 -0.86
CA VAL A 64 3.99 5.33 -0.41
C VAL A 64 3.91 4.37 -1.61
N GLU A 65 3.23 4.75 -2.70
CA GLU A 65 3.14 3.92 -3.91
C GLU A 65 4.53 3.67 -4.53
N ARG A 66 5.36 4.71 -4.66
CA ARG A 66 6.75 4.58 -5.12
C ARG A 66 7.55 3.61 -4.25
N ALA A 67 7.43 3.71 -2.93
CA ALA A 67 8.15 2.83 -2.00
C ALA A 67 7.70 1.37 -2.15
N ILE A 68 6.41 1.12 -2.32
CA ILE A 68 5.85 -0.22 -2.58
C ILE A 68 6.40 -0.80 -3.89
N ASP A 69 6.36 -0.02 -4.97
CA ASP A 69 6.88 -0.44 -6.27
C ASP A 69 8.39 -0.74 -6.20
N SER A 70 9.13 0.05 -5.41
CA SER A 70 10.56 -0.18 -5.15
C SER A 70 10.83 -1.48 -4.39
N ILE A 71 10.00 -1.81 -3.38
CA ILE A 71 10.10 -3.06 -2.62
C ILE A 71 9.87 -4.26 -3.55
N ILE A 72 8.79 -4.23 -4.33
CA ILE A 72 8.43 -5.33 -5.23
C ILE A 72 9.48 -5.51 -6.33
N THR A 73 9.97 -4.41 -6.91
CA THR A 73 11.03 -4.47 -7.93
C THR A 73 12.33 -5.06 -7.38
N SER A 74 12.60 -4.84 -6.09
CA SER A 74 13.80 -5.32 -5.40
C SER A 74 13.58 -6.63 -4.65
N ASP A 75 12.48 -7.35 -4.90
CA ASP A 75 12.11 -8.59 -4.21
C ASP A 75 12.50 -9.84 -5.04
N PRO A 76 13.69 -10.43 -4.82
CA PRO A 76 14.13 -11.61 -5.55
C PRO A 76 13.35 -12.88 -5.20
N PHE A 77 12.56 -12.88 -4.11
CA PHE A 77 11.82 -14.05 -3.63
C PHE A 77 10.35 -14.03 -4.00
N ASN A 78 9.87 -12.95 -4.64
CA ASN A 78 8.46 -12.78 -5.01
C ASN A 78 7.53 -13.03 -3.81
N LEU A 79 7.90 -12.46 -2.67
CA LEU A 79 7.14 -12.47 -1.42
C LEU A 79 6.02 -11.44 -1.46
N TYR A 80 6.28 -10.25 -1.99
CA TYR A 80 5.39 -9.10 -1.91
C TYR A 80 4.47 -8.95 -3.12
N LYS A 81 3.24 -8.48 -2.87
CA LYS A 81 2.25 -8.09 -3.89
C LYS A 81 1.65 -6.72 -3.57
N LYS A 82 1.41 -5.91 -4.60
CA LYS A 82 0.69 -4.64 -4.52
C LYS A 82 -0.82 -4.89 -4.57
N VAL A 83 -1.57 -4.16 -3.75
CA VAL A 83 -3.03 -4.16 -3.75
C VAL A 83 -3.51 -2.75 -4.06
N GLU A 84 -4.35 -2.62 -5.08
CA GLU A 84 -4.96 -1.36 -5.49
C GLU A 84 -6.47 -1.45 -5.30
N MET A 85 -7.07 -0.39 -4.76
CA MET A 85 -8.52 -0.30 -4.60
C MET A 85 -9.01 1.09 -4.99
N GLU A 86 -10.01 1.13 -5.85
CA GLU A 86 -10.69 2.36 -6.25
C GLU A 86 -11.92 2.55 -5.38
N ASP A 87 -11.96 3.65 -4.63
CA ASP A 87 -13.16 4.06 -3.92
C ASP A 87 -14.01 4.92 -4.85
N ASN A 88 -15.14 4.35 -5.28
CA ASN A 88 -16.19 5.14 -5.92
C ASN A 88 -16.93 5.89 -4.81
N ALA A 89 -16.72 7.20 -4.74
CA ALA A 89 -17.58 8.06 -3.92
C ALA A 89 -18.99 8.04 -4.53
N ALA A 90 -19.91 7.33 -3.87
CA ALA A 90 -21.32 7.26 -4.24
C ALA A 90 -22.08 8.56 -3.95
#